data_AF-A0A1S8AAL3-F1
#
_entry.id   AF-A0A1S8AAL3-F1
#
_cell.length_a   1.000
_cell.length_b   1.000
_cell.length_c   1.000
_cell.angle_alpha   90.00
_cell.angle_beta   90.00
_cell.angle_gamma   90.00
#
_symmetry.space_group_name_H-M   'P 1'
#
loop_
_entity.id
_entity.type
_entity.pdbx_description
1 polymer ?
#
loop_
_entity_poly.entity_id
_entity_poly.type
_entity_poly.pdbx_seq_one_letter_code
_entity_poly.pdbx_strand_id
1 'polypeptide(L)' 'MESFGFNADLRQATSGQAFPQMVFDHWQLLPGGSPLDKTSKVGQIVETMRKRKGIKVEVPDVSNYYDKL' A
#
# COMPACT_ATOMS: atom_id res chain seq x y z
N MET A 1 -6.29 -2.78 -1.90
CA MET A 1 -6.08 -4.22 -2.16
C MET A 1 -7.15 -5.01 -1.43
N GLU A 2 -7.33 -4.77 -0.13
CA GLU A 2 -8.26 -5.55 0.71
C GLU A 2 -9.76 -5.32 0.44
N SER A 3 -10.17 -4.15 -0.08
CA SER A 3 -11.60 -3.86 -0.37
C SER A 3 -12.03 -4.22 -1.81
N PHE A 4 -11.10 -4.52 -2.71
CA PHE A 4 -11.44 -4.94 -4.07
C PHE A 4 -12.01 -6.37 -4.01
N GLY A 5 -13.24 -6.57 -4.49
CA GLY A 5 -13.92 -7.87 -4.42
C GLY A 5 -14.70 -8.12 -3.12
N PHE A 6 -14.49 -7.29 -2.08
CA PHE A 6 -15.09 -7.48 -0.76
C PHE A 6 -16.61 -7.66 -0.79
N ASN A 7 -17.33 -6.91 -1.62
CA ASN A 7 -18.78 -7.03 -1.73
C ASN A 7 -19.22 -8.43 -2.20
N ALA A 8 -18.50 -9.00 -3.16
CA ALA A 8 -18.80 -10.34 -3.67
C ALA A 8 -18.47 -11.40 -2.60
N ASP A 9 -17.30 -11.28 -1.98
CA ASP A 9 -16.83 -12.20 -0.93
C ASP A 9 -17.77 -12.21 0.28
N LEU A 10 -18.17 -11.02 0.75
CA LEU A 10 -19.10 -10.89 1.87
C LEU A 10 -20.48 -11.45 1.53
N ARG A 11 -20.98 -11.20 0.31
CA ARG A 11 -22.26 -11.75 -0.14
C ARG A 11 -22.21 -13.27 -0.21
N GLN A 12 -21.12 -13.84 -0.72
CA GLN A 12 -20.90 -15.29 -0.77
C GLN A 12 -20.86 -15.88 0.64
N ALA A 13 -20.11 -15.26 1.56
CA ALA A 13 -19.96 -15.73 2.95
C ALA A 13 -21.26 -15.63 3.77
N THR A 14 -22.20 -14.78 3.36
CA THR A 14 -23.46 -14.53 4.06
C THR A 14 -24.69 -15.07 3.33
N SER A 15 -24.50 -15.95 2.33
CA SER A 15 -25.59 -16.50 1.52
C SER A 15 -26.51 -15.43 0.93
N GLY A 16 -25.96 -14.27 0.57
CA GLY A 16 -26.71 -13.15 0.01
C GLY A 16 -27.37 -12.21 1.01
N GLN A 17 -27.16 -12.37 2.32
CA GLN A 17 -27.87 -11.59 3.34
C GLN A 17 -27.21 -10.24 3.65
N ALA A 18 -25.90 -10.11 3.47
CA ALA A 18 -25.20 -8.85 3.75
C ALA A 18 -25.07 -7.97 2.50
N PHE A 19 -25.34 -6.67 2.68
CA PHE A 19 -25.25 -5.63 1.65
C PHE A 19 -24.42 -4.45 2.18
N PRO A 20 -23.10 -4.45 1.95
CA PRO A 20 -22.22 -3.42 2.48
C PRO A 20 -22.38 -2.09 1.73
N GLN A 21 -22.40 -0.98 2.48
CA GLN A 21 -22.17 0.37 1.97
C GLN A 21 -20.88 0.89 2.61
N MET A 22 -19.93 1.31 1.77
CA MET A 22 -18.62 1.77 2.22
C MET A 22 -18.40 3.22 1.79
N VAL A 23 -17.90 4.03 2.71
CA VAL A 23 -17.45 5.40 2.47
C VAL A 23 -16.02 5.55 2.97
N PHE A 24 -15.31 6.56 2.49
CA PHE A 24 -14.02 6.91 3.05
C PHE A 24 -14.19 7.37 4.50
N ASP A 25 -13.29 6.92 5.38
CA ASP A 25 -13.28 7.29 6.80
C ASP A 25 -12.01 8.10 7.14
N HIS A 26 -10.84 7.47 7.11
CA HIS A 26 -9.57 8.12 7.44
C HIS A 26 -8.35 7.51 6.72
N TRP A 27 -7.21 8.19 6.86
CA TRP A 27 -5.89 7.65 6.51
C TRP A 27 -5.26 6.96 7.72
N GLN A 28 -4.88 5.69 7.55
CA GLN A 28 -4.21 4.91 8.57
C GLN A 28 -2.77 4.58 8.15
N LEU A 29 -1.82 4.72 9.07
CA LEU A 29 -0.45 4.25 8.86
C LEU A 29 -0.44 2.72 8.82
N LEU A 30 0.20 2.13 7.81
CA LEU A 30 0.39 0.69 7.77
C LEU A 30 1.37 0.26 8.87
N PRO A 31 1.01 -0.72 9.71
CA PRO A 31 1.94 -1.28 10.68
C PRO A 31 3.04 -2.08 9.95
N GLY A 32 4.22 -2.20 10.58
CA GLY A 32 5.24 -3.16 10.13
C GLY A 32 6.43 -2.58 9.34
N GLY A 33 6.75 -1.29 9.49
CA GLY A 33 8.12 -0.82 9.26
C GLY A 33 8.29 0.29 8.21
N SER A 34 9.54 0.49 7.80
CA SER A 34 9.98 1.59 6.95
C SER A 34 9.61 1.36 5.47
N PRO A 35 9.22 2.39 4.71
CA PRO A 35 9.09 2.30 3.25
C PRO A 35 10.40 1.97 2.52
N LEU A 36 11.53 2.04 3.23
CA LEU A 36 12.86 1.70 2.71
C LEU A 36 13.18 0.20 2.88
N ASP A 37 12.49 -0.49 3.79
CA ASP A 37 12.66 -1.93 3.98
C ASP A 37 11.78 -2.70 2.99
N LYS A 38 12.41 -3.27 1.97
CA LYS A 38 11.74 -4.04 0.90
C LYS A 38 11.09 -5.33 1.40
N THR A 39 11.49 -5.84 2.56
CA THR A 39 10.86 -7.02 3.15
C THR A 39 9.53 -6.68 3.81
N SER A 40 9.31 -5.42 4.19
CA SER A 40 8.05 -4.94 4.75
C SER A 40 6.96 -4.78 3.69
N LYS A 41 5.68 -4.91 4.09
CA LYS A 41 4.52 -4.68 3.21
C LYS A 41 4.53 -3.26 2.61
N VAL A 42 4.97 -2.26 3.39
CA VAL A 42 5.08 -0.87 2.94
C VAL A 42 6.14 -0.72 1.86
N GLY A 43 7.32 -1.30 2.05
CA GLY A 43 8.40 -1.27 1.07
C GLY A 43 8.03 -1.96 -0.24
N GLN A 44 7.35 -3.10 -0.20
CA GLN A 44 6.87 -3.80 -1.40
C GLN A 44 5.88 -2.95 -2.23
N ILE A 45 4.99 -2.21 -1.57
CA ILE A 45 4.06 -1.27 -2.23
C ILE A 45 4.84 -0.14 -2.90
N VAL A 46 5.80 0.47 -2.19
CA VAL A 46 6.65 1.54 -2.73
C VAL A 46 7.44 1.04 -3.94
N GLU A 47 8.06 -0.13 -3.86
CA GLU A 47 8.84 -0.72 -4.94
C GLU A 47 8.01 -0.92 -6.21
N THR A 48 6.82 -1.51 -6.05
CA THR A 48 5.87 -1.75 -7.16
C THR A 48 5.45 -0.43 -7.82
N MET A 49 5.18 0.59 -7.01
CA MET A 49 4.77 1.91 -7.50
C MET A 49 5.90 2.62 -8.24
N ARG A 50 7.13 2.54 -7.74
CA ARG A 50 8.32 3.14 -8.39
C ARG A 50 8.60 2.47 -9.74
N LYS A 51 8.56 1.12 -9.79
CA LYS A 51 8.65 0.35 -11.05
C LYS A 51 7.59 0.81 -12.06
N ARG A 52 6.32 0.87 -11.64
CA ARG A 52 5.19 1.30 -12.50
C ARG A 52 5.35 2.72 -13.02
N LYS A 53 5.99 3.60 -12.25
CA LYS A 53 6.22 5.00 -12.63
C LYS A 53 7.50 5.21 -13.45
N GLY A 54 8.28 4.17 -13.72
CA GLY A 54 9.50 4.27 -14.53
C GLY A 54 10.63 5.04 -13.86
N ILE A 55 10.64 5.14 -12.53
CA ILE A 55 11.71 5.78 -11.75
C ILE A 55 12.59 4.73 -11.09
N LYS A 56 13.80 5.13 -10.64
CA LYS A 56 14.74 4.21 -9.96
C LYS A 56 14.02 3.45 -8.84
N VAL A 57 14.06 2.13 -8.90
CA VAL A 57 13.32 1.25 -7.99
C VAL A 57 13.73 1.50 -6.54
N GLU A 58 15.04 1.61 -6.31
CA GLU A 58 15.59 2.02 -5.02
C GLU A 58 15.15 3.44 -4.66
N VAL A 59 14.66 3.61 -3.43
CA VAL A 59 14.44 4.94 -2.87
C VAL A 59 15.81 5.59 -2.67
N PRO A 60 16.03 6.82 -3.16
CA PRO A 60 17.31 7.50 -3.00
C PRO A 60 17.68 7.67 -1.53
N ASP A 61 18.94 7.39 -1.21
CA ASP A 61 19.50 7.63 0.12
C ASP A 61 19.68 9.14 0.37
N VAL A 62 19.83 9.53 1.64
CA VAL A 62 20.07 10.93 2.02
C VAL A 62 21.32 11.51 1.36
N SER A 63 22.35 10.69 1.10
CA SER A 63 23.58 11.09 0.41
C SER A 63 23.35 11.63 -1.00
N ASN A 64 22.25 11.29 -1.66
CA ASN A 64 21.89 11.85 -2.96
C ASN A 64 21.50 13.33 -2.89
N TYR A 65 21.15 13.83 -1.71
CA TYR A 65 20.63 15.19 -1.49
C TYR A 65 21.51 16.02 -0.57
N TYR A 66 22.42 15.38 0.16
CA TYR A 66 23.26 16.06 1.13
C TYR A 66 24.54 16.57 0.46
N ASP A 67 24.62 17.89 0.28
CA ASP A 67 25.83 18.57 -0.17
C ASP A 67 26.69 18.94 1.05
N LYS A 68 27.91 18.41 1.12
CA LYS A 68 28.86 18.72 2.20
C LYS A 68 29.67 19.94 1.78
N LEU A 69 29.48 21.05 2.50
CA LEU A 69 30.37 22.21 2.47
C LEU A 69 31.80 21.84 2.88
#